data_AF-A0A7C9RGM6-F1
#
_entry.id   AF-A0A7C9RGM6-F1
#
_cell.length_a   1.000
_cell.length_b   1.000
_cell.length_c   1.000
_cell.angle_alpha   90.00
_cell.angle_beta   90.00
_cell.angle_gamma   90.00
#
_symmetry.space_group_name_H-M   'P 1'
#
loop_
_entity.id
_entity.type
_entity.pdbx_description
1 polymer ?
#
loop_
_entity_poly.entity_id
_entity_poly.type
_entity_poly.pdbx_seq_one_letter_code
_entity_poly.pdbx_strand_id
1 'polypeptide(L)'
;MNIIRSLALAAVAASLLFAAPHAFAQGREMNIGDQPGYIPDDEEVSPEFKRTAVFFRTTEAPGTIIISTSERFLYLVQGNGRALRYGIGVGREGFQWQGLQKISRK
;
A
#
# COMPACT_ATOMS: atom_id res chain seq x y z
N MET A 1 -43.02 44.93 46.61
CA MET A 1 -43.15 44.35 47.95
C MET A 1 -43.01 42.85 47.77
N ASN A 2 -41.99 42.23 48.41
CA ASN A 2 -41.90 40.79 48.69
C ASN A 2 -41.42 39.87 47.53
N ILE A 3 -40.47 38.93 47.64
CA ILE A 3 -39.41 38.53 48.61
C ILE A 3 -38.59 37.37 47.95
N ILE A 4 -37.31 37.20 48.33
CA ILE A 4 -36.52 35.94 48.44
C ILE A 4 -35.81 35.30 47.21
N ARG A 5 -34.49 35.52 47.15
CA ARG A 5 -33.32 34.58 47.14
C ARG A 5 -33.44 33.16 46.53
N SER A 6 -32.50 32.78 45.66
CA SER A 6 -31.87 31.44 45.48
C SER A 6 -30.75 31.54 44.42
N LEU A 7 -29.47 31.75 44.76
CA LEU A 7 -28.39 30.78 45.06
C LEU A 7 -28.02 29.77 43.93
N ALA A 8 -26.80 29.98 43.43
CA ALA A 8 -25.76 29.04 42.95
C ALA A 8 -25.97 28.17 41.68
N LEU A 9 -25.14 28.52 40.69
CA LEU A 9 -24.09 27.67 40.09
C LEU A 9 -24.50 26.31 39.51
N ALA A 10 -24.71 26.28 38.19
CA ALA A 10 -24.73 25.03 37.42
C ALA A 10 -23.72 25.12 36.26
N ALA A 11 -22.63 24.39 36.46
CA ALA A 11 -21.84 23.64 35.48
C ALA A 11 -21.46 24.32 34.15
N VAL A 12 -20.20 24.77 34.11
CA VAL A 12 -19.34 24.74 32.92
C VAL A 12 -19.30 23.29 32.40
N ALA A 13 -20.13 22.94 31.42
CA ALA A 13 -20.09 21.60 30.80
C ALA A 13 -20.76 21.56 29.41
N ALA A 14 -20.54 22.56 28.55
CA ALA A 14 -21.17 22.59 27.22
C ALA A 14 -20.21 22.90 26.07
N SER A 15 -18.95 22.48 26.16
CA SER A 15 -17.93 22.76 25.13
C SER A 15 -17.00 21.58 24.80
N LEU A 16 -17.51 20.34 24.83
CA LEU A 16 -16.72 19.13 24.51
C LEU A 16 -17.35 18.16 23.48
N LEU A 17 -18.39 18.55 22.75
CA LEU A 17 -19.04 17.67 21.76
C LEU A 17 -18.50 17.77 20.32
N PHE A 18 -17.35 18.41 20.08
CA PHE A 18 -16.75 18.48 18.74
C PHE A 18 -15.28 18.05 18.68
N ALA A 19 -14.89 17.07 19.50
CA ALA A 19 -13.58 16.44 19.40
C ALA A 19 -13.58 15.32 18.34
N ALA A 20 -13.13 15.71 17.15
CA ALA A 20 -12.51 14.95 16.05
C ALA A 20 -13.35 13.88 15.29
N PRO A 21 -13.29 13.88 13.94
CA PRO A 21 -13.67 12.71 13.17
C PRO A 21 -12.69 11.60 13.54
N HIS A 22 -13.24 10.45 13.91
CA HIS A 22 -12.50 9.23 14.15
C HIS A 22 -11.69 8.96 12.88
N ALA A 23 -10.38 9.18 12.97
CA ALA A 23 -9.45 8.75 11.95
C ALA A 23 -9.61 7.23 11.84
N PHE A 24 -10.39 6.78 10.84
CA PHE A 24 -10.38 5.43 10.33
C PHE A 24 -9.05 5.17 9.62
N ALA A 25 -7.93 5.42 10.29
CA ALA A 25 -6.71 4.70 10.00
C ALA A 25 -6.96 3.31 10.58
N GLN A 26 -7.51 2.43 9.74
CA GLN A 26 -7.56 1.00 10.02
C GLN A 26 -6.12 0.55 10.29
N GLY A 27 -5.74 0.51 11.57
CA GLY A 27 -4.65 -0.31 12.05
C GLY A 27 -5.08 -1.75 11.80
N ARG A 28 -4.82 -2.26 10.59
CA ARG A 28 -4.86 -3.68 10.35
C ARG A 28 -3.76 -4.25 11.23
N GLU A 29 -4.14 -4.76 12.39
CA GLU A 29 -3.22 -5.44 13.29
C GLU A 29 -2.70 -6.66 12.54
N MET A 30 -1.52 -6.51 11.94
CA MET A 30 -0.84 -7.59 11.26
C MET A 30 -0.33 -8.53 12.36
N ASN A 31 -1.18 -9.48 12.76
CA ASN A 31 -0.80 -10.57 13.66
C ASN A 31 0.10 -11.55 12.89
N ILE A 32 1.27 -11.05 12.49
CA ILE A 32 2.35 -11.87 11.96
C ILE A 32 2.97 -12.52 13.18
N GLY A 33 2.35 -13.61 13.65
CA GLY A 33 3.07 -14.55 14.49
C GLY A 33 4.33 -15.01 13.73
N ASP A 34 5.38 -15.37 14.46
CA ASP A 34 6.58 -16.01 13.89
C ASP A 34 6.21 -17.39 13.31
N GLN A 35 5.47 -17.43 12.20
CA GLN A 35 5.13 -18.63 11.46
C GLN A 35 6.21 -18.87 10.40
N PRO A 36 7.21 -19.71 10.68
CA PRO A 36 8.12 -20.17 9.65
C PRO A 36 7.30 -20.94 8.60
N GLY A 37 7.31 -20.45 7.36
CA GLY A 37 6.54 -21.04 6.28
C GLY A 37 5.15 -20.44 6.06
N TYR A 38 4.90 -19.20 6.50
CA TYR A 38 3.74 -18.43 6.05
C TYR A 38 3.73 -18.37 4.52
N ILE A 39 2.87 -19.20 3.92
CA ILE A 39 2.41 -19.02 2.56
C ILE A 39 1.20 -18.12 2.73
N PRO A 40 1.25 -16.85 2.27
CA PRO A 40 0.05 -16.04 2.26
C PRO A 40 -1.03 -16.85 1.57
N ASP A 41 -2.13 -17.13 2.26
CA ASP A 41 -3.40 -17.41 1.61
C ASP A 41 -3.54 -16.37 0.51
N ASP A 42 -3.68 -16.83 -0.75
CA ASP A 42 -3.62 -16.00 -1.95
C ASP A 42 -4.46 -14.73 -1.73
N GLU A 43 -3.85 -13.69 -1.19
CA GLU A 43 -4.52 -12.43 -0.93
C GLU A 43 -4.84 -11.97 -2.33
N GLU A 44 -6.11 -12.13 -2.74
CA GLU A 44 -6.46 -12.26 -4.15
C GLU A 44 -5.92 -11.04 -4.88
N VAL A 45 -4.76 -11.23 -5.52
CA VAL A 45 -4.10 -10.15 -6.24
C VAL A 45 -5.10 -9.75 -7.30
N SER A 46 -5.48 -8.47 -7.27
CA SER A 46 -6.53 -7.97 -8.14
C SER A 46 -6.21 -8.40 -9.59
N PRO A 47 -7.19 -8.90 -10.36
CA PRO A 47 -6.93 -9.58 -11.63
C PRO A 47 -6.00 -8.83 -12.59
N GLU A 48 -5.99 -7.50 -12.56
CA GLU A 48 -5.11 -6.65 -13.37
C GLU A 48 -3.60 -6.80 -13.05
N PHE A 49 -3.26 -7.19 -11.82
CA PHE A 49 -1.89 -7.38 -11.33
C PHE A 49 -1.39 -8.81 -11.42
N LYS A 50 -2.24 -9.76 -11.84
CA LYS A 50 -1.86 -11.16 -12.02
C LYS A 50 -0.82 -11.32 -13.13
N ARG A 51 0.04 -12.32 -12.96
CA ARG A 51 1.06 -12.71 -13.93
C ARG A 51 0.41 -12.91 -15.30
N THR A 52 0.85 -12.14 -16.30
CA THR A 52 0.28 -12.19 -17.65
C THR A 52 1.38 -12.13 -18.70
N ALA A 53 1.28 -12.96 -19.74
CA ALA A 53 2.15 -12.83 -20.90
C ALA A 53 1.65 -11.69 -21.81
N VAL A 54 2.50 -10.72 -22.10
CA VAL A 54 2.14 -9.53 -22.87
C VAL A 54 3.09 -9.32 -24.04
N PHE A 55 2.60 -8.66 -25.09
CA PHE A 55 3.48 -8.08 -26.09
C PHE A 55 4.29 -6.95 -25.45
N PHE A 56 5.60 -6.97 -25.68
CA PHE A 56 6.52 -6.05 -25.06
C PHE A 56 7.68 -5.79 -26.01
N ARG A 57 7.67 -4.62 -26.66
CA ARG A 57 8.73 -4.20 -27.57
C ARG A 57 9.86 -3.59 -26.76
N THR A 58 11.03 -4.20 -26.84
CA THR A 58 12.25 -3.71 -26.19
C THR A 58 13.47 -4.15 -26.99
N THR A 59 14.57 -3.44 -26.81
CA THR A 59 15.90 -3.80 -27.31
C THR A 59 16.69 -4.61 -26.28
N GLU A 60 16.18 -4.74 -25.06
CA GLU A 60 16.80 -5.52 -24.00
C GLU A 60 16.78 -7.02 -24.30
N ALA A 61 17.84 -7.71 -23.87
CA ALA A 61 17.98 -9.14 -24.08
C ALA A 61 16.92 -9.96 -23.28
N PRO A 62 16.53 -11.15 -23.75
CA PRO A 62 15.76 -12.09 -22.94
C PRO A 62 16.43 -12.38 -21.59
N GLY A 63 15.64 -12.42 -20.52
CA GLY A 63 16.11 -12.54 -19.14
C GLY A 63 16.33 -11.20 -18.43
N THR A 64 16.35 -10.07 -19.15
CA THR A 64 16.34 -8.75 -18.53
C THR A 64 15.01 -8.49 -17.82
N ILE A 65 15.08 -7.82 -16.67
CA ILE A 65 13.93 -7.34 -15.93
C ILE A 65 13.83 -5.83 -16.11
N ILE A 66 12.69 -5.35 -16.58
CA ILE A 66 12.37 -3.92 -16.67
C ILE A 66 11.31 -3.59 -15.63
N ILE A 67 11.56 -2.58 -14.81
CA ILE A 67 10.65 -2.14 -13.75
C ILE A 67 10.06 -0.79 -14.15
N SER A 68 8.74 -0.73 -14.26
CA SER A 68 7.98 0.51 -14.48
C SER A 68 7.22 0.84 -13.20
N THR A 69 7.78 1.73 -12.38
CA THR A 69 7.16 2.14 -11.11
C THR A 69 5.91 2.99 -11.31
N SER A 70 5.81 3.73 -12.43
CA SER A 70 4.62 4.49 -12.81
C SER A 70 3.43 3.58 -13.11
N GLU A 71 3.67 2.47 -13.81
CA GLU A 71 2.64 1.48 -14.12
C GLU A 71 2.45 0.43 -13.01
N ARG A 72 3.35 0.40 -12.03
CA ARG A 72 3.41 -0.62 -10.96
C ARG A 72 3.52 -2.04 -11.51
N PHE A 73 4.34 -2.19 -12.54
CA PHE A 73 4.63 -3.48 -13.16
C PHE A 73 6.13 -3.77 -13.30
N LEU A 74 6.45 -5.04 -13.19
CA LEU A 74 7.73 -5.63 -13.58
C LEU A 74 7.53 -6.48 -14.84
N TYR A 75 8.44 -6.34 -15.80
CA TYR A 75 8.44 -7.07 -17.06
C TYR A 75 9.70 -7.94 -17.16
N LEU A 76 9.52 -9.26 -17.17
CA LEU A 76 10.59 -10.22 -17.46
C LEU A 76 10.60 -10.53 -18.97
N VAL A 77 11.61 -10.05 -19.67
CA VAL A 77 11.75 -10.20 -21.13
C VAL A 77 11.94 -11.68 -21.50
N GLN A 78 11.12 -12.19 -22.42
CA GLN A 78 11.19 -13.58 -22.90
C GLN A 78 11.81 -13.70 -24.31
N GLY A 79 11.90 -12.58 -25.05
CA GLY A 79 12.24 -12.57 -26.47
C GLY A 79 11.00 -12.58 -27.38
N ASN A 80 11.20 -12.54 -28.69
CA ASN A 80 10.12 -12.51 -29.71
C ASN A 80 9.07 -11.40 -29.48
N GLY A 81 9.51 -10.26 -28.92
CA GLY A 81 8.61 -9.15 -28.58
C GLY A 81 7.61 -9.47 -27.47
N ARG A 82 7.96 -10.35 -26.53
CA ARG A 82 7.12 -10.75 -25.39
C ARG A 82 7.83 -10.59 -24.04
N ALA A 83 7.02 -10.38 -23.01
CA ALA A 83 7.45 -10.41 -21.60
C ALA A 83 6.40 -11.06 -20.70
N LEU A 84 6.82 -11.53 -19.54
CA LEU A 84 5.92 -11.83 -18.42
C LEU A 84 5.78 -10.57 -17.55
N ARG A 85 4.56 -10.09 -17.39
CA ARG A 85 4.22 -8.93 -16.57
C ARG A 85 3.78 -9.39 -15.17
N TYR A 86 4.30 -8.74 -14.13
CA TYR A 86 3.97 -8.97 -12.73
C TYR A 86 3.58 -7.66 -12.07
N GLY A 87 2.49 -7.62 -11.31
CA GLY A 87 2.21 -6.49 -10.42
C GLY A 87 3.29 -6.36 -9.34
N ILE A 88 3.67 -5.13 -9.02
CA ILE A 88 4.62 -4.84 -7.95
C ILE A 88 4.06 -3.82 -6.96
N GLY A 89 4.39 -3.99 -5.69
CA GLY A 89 4.25 -2.93 -4.69
C GLY A 89 5.35 -1.89 -4.89
N VAL A 90 4.98 -0.61 -4.89
CA VAL A 90 5.94 0.50 -4.90
C VAL A 90 5.92 1.15 -3.52
N GLY A 91 7.10 1.36 -2.94
CA GLY A 91 7.24 2.03 -1.66
C GLY A 91 6.75 3.48 -1.68
N ARG A 92 6.64 4.08 -0.49
CA ARG A 92 6.32 5.50 -0.33
C ARG A 92 7.31 6.40 -1.09
N GLU A 93 6.87 7.61 -1.39
CA GLU A 93 7.73 8.63 -2.00
C GLU A 93 9.03 8.85 -1.19
N GLY A 94 10.13 9.06 -1.90
CA GLY A 94 11.47 9.21 -1.31
C GLY A 94 12.30 7.92 -1.19
N PHE A 95 11.73 6.75 -1.46
CA PHE A 95 12.44 5.45 -1.43
C PHE A 95 12.59 4.80 -2.81
N GLN A 96 12.37 5.56 -3.88
CA GLN A 96 12.49 5.06 -5.24
C GLN A 96 13.93 5.11 -5.70
N TRP A 97 14.44 3.95 -6.10
CA TRP A 97 15.68 3.81 -6.84
C TRP A 97 15.46 3.82 -8.35
N GLN A 98 16.50 4.21 -9.09
CA GLN A 98 16.52 4.17 -10.55
C GLN A 98 17.90 3.73 -11.03
N GLY A 99 17.93 3.10 -12.20
CA GLY A 99 19.16 2.72 -12.88
C GLY A 99 19.21 1.24 -13.27
N LEU A 100 20.39 0.82 -13.70
CA LEU A 100 20.67 -0.55 -14.13
C LEU A 100 21.36 -1.29 -12.99
N GLN A 101 20.89 -2.49 -12.68
CA GLN A 101 21.50 -3.35 -11.67
C GLN A 101 21.52 -4.81 -12.08
N LYS A 102 22.57 -5.50 -11.63
CA LYS A 102 22.70 -6.95 -11.77
C LYS A 102 22.32 -7.60 -10.44
N ILE A 103 21.37 -8.55 -10.49
CA ILE A 103 21.01 -9.36 -9.32
C ILE A 103 22.25 -10.16 -8.88
N SER A 104 22.73 -9.89 -7.66
CA SER A 104 23.96 -10.47 -7.12
C SER A 104 23.73 -11.68 -6.22
N ARG A 105 22.53 -11.82 -5.67
CA ARG A 105 22.13 -12.92 -4.77
C ARG A 105 20.64 -13.23 -4.92
N LYS A 106 20.28 -14.50 -4.73
CA LYS A 106 18.91 -15.01 -4.66
C LYS A 106 18.72 -15.79 -3.36
#